data_AF-A0A525C749-F1
#
_entry.id   AF-A0A525C749-F1
#
_cell.length_a   1.000
_cell.length_b   1.000
_cell.length_c   1.000
_cell.angle_alpha   90.00
_cell.angle_beta   90.00
_cell.angle_gamma   90.00
#
_symmetry.space_group_name_H-M   'P 1'
#
loop_
_entity.id
_entity.type
_entity.pdbx_description
1 polymer ?
#
loop_
_entity_poly.entity_id
_entity_poly.type
_entity_poly.pdbx_seq_one_letter_code
_entity_poly.pdbx_strand_id
1 'polypeptide(L)' 'MGRLSKLRAPDGTYFIQAMTKKSKENGEGWVYYKWANPATGKVEPKSSYVKRIGQSEMYVGCGIYSN' A
#
# COMPACT_ATOMS: atom_id res chain seq x y z
N MET A 1 5.17 9.32 -13.97
CA MET A 1 4.48 8.83 -12.75
C MET A 1 3.05 8.43 -13.14
N GLY A 2 2.67 7.15 -12.99
CA GLY A 2 1.42 6.60 -13.56
C GLY A 2 0.14 6.96 -12.80
N ARG A 3 -1.04 6.72 -13.40
CA ARG A 3 -2.38 7.05 -12.86
C ARG A 3 -2.61 6.57 -11.42
N LEU A 4 -1.99 5.45 -11.01
CA LEU A 4 -2.16 4.84 -9.69
C LEU A 4 -1.56 5.68 -8.55
N SER A 5 -0.55 6.52 -8.79
CA SER A 5 0.04 7.33 -7.71
C SER A 5 -0.92 8.38 -7.14
N LYS A 6 -1.99 8.70 -7.87
CA LYS A 6 -3.04 9.64 -7.46
C LYS A 6 -4.22 8.96 -6.76
N LEU A 7 -4.19 7.63 -6.60
CA LEU A 7 -5.23 6.89 -5.90
C LEU A 7 -5.20 7.25 -4.41
N ARG A 8 -6.37 7.61 -3.89
CA ARG A 8 -6.57 7.96 -2.49
C ARG A 8 -7.39 6.90 -1.81
N ALA A 9 -6.98 6.53 -0.60
CA ALA A 9 -7.84 5.86 0.35
C ALA A 9 -9.05 6.74 0.71
N PRO A 10 -10.15 6.17 1.24
CA PRO A 10 -11.31 6.94 1.68
C PRO A 10 -10.99 8.05 2.69
N ASP A 11 -9.90 7.91 3.44
CA ASP A 11 -9.39 8.92 4.39
C ASP A 11 -8.47 9.99 3.75
N GLY A 12 -8.27 9.94 2.43
CA GLY A 12 -7.39 10.85 1.68
C GLY A 12 -5.93 10.39 1.56
N THR A 13 -5.55 9.27 2.17
CA THR A 13 -4.16 8.78 2.17
C THR A 13 -3.73 8.29 0.79
N TYR A 14 -2.57 8.76 0.31
CA TYR A 14 -1.91 8.24 -0.88
C TYR A 14 -1.07 6.99 -0.58
N PHE A 15 -1.73 5.89 -0.26
CA PHE A 15 -1.07 4.67 0.20
C PHE A 15 -0.08 4.10 -0.83
N ILE A 16 -0.34 4.23 -2.13
CA ILE A 16 0.60 3.81 -3.20
C ILE A 16 1.89 4.64 -3.18
N GLN A 17 1.81 5.94 -2.87
CA GLN A 17 3.01 6.78 -2.71
C GLN A 17 3.79 6.37 -1.45
N ALA A 18 3.10 6.08 -0.35
CA ALA A 18 3.73 5.58 0.87
C ALA A 18 4.45 4.23 0.64
N MET A 19 3.83 3.32 -0.10
CA MET A 19 4.43 2.04 -0.53
C MET A 19 5.66 2.27 -1.39
N THR A 20 5.56 3.13 -2.41
CA THR A 20 6.68 3.47 -3.31
C THR A 20 7.84 4.10 -2.55
N LYS A 21 7.54 5.00 -1.60
CA LYS A 21 8.55 5.62 -0.74
C LYS A 21 9.26 4.55 0.10
N LYS A 22 8.51 3.68 0.78
CA LYS A 22 9.06 2.61 1.62
C LYS A 22 9.94 1.64 0.81
N SER A 23 9.51 1.24 -0.38
CA SER A 23 10.29 0.35 -1.25
C SER A 23 11.58 1.00 -1.76
N LYS A 24 11.58 2.32 -1.98
CA LYS A 24 12.77 3.06 -2.45
C LYS A 24 13.79 3.29 -1.33
N GLU A 25 13.32 3.68 -0.15
CA GLU A 25 14.19 4.02 0.99
C GLU A 25 14.79 2.78 1.64
N ASN A 26 13.97 1.79 1.96
CA ASN A 26 14.37 0.67 2.82
C ASN A 26 14.40 -0.68 2.09
N GLY A 27 13.98 -0.72 0.83
CA GLY A 27 13.73 -1.97 0.10
C GLY A 27 12.44 -2.67 0.53
N GLU A 28 12.03 -2.56 1.79
CA GLU A 28 10.82 -3.21 2.30
C GLU A 28 10.22 -2.49 3.52
N GLY A 29 8.98 -2.85 3.89
CA GLY A 29 8.37 -2.43 5.14
C GLY A 29 6.85 -2.40 5.17
N TRP A 30 6.30 -2.05 6.33
CA TRP A 30 4.86 -1.95 6.55
C TRP A 30 4.30 -0.57 6.17
N VAL A 31 3.07 -0.60 5.65
CA VAL A 31 2.22 0.56 5.33
C VAL A 31 0.82 0.30 5.89
N TYR A 32 0.32 1.25 6.68
CA TYR A 32 -0.97 1.17 7.35
C TYR A 32 -1.92 2.20 6.75
N TYR A 33 -3.12 1.78 6.34
CA TYR A 33 -4.13 2.63 5.71
C TYR A 33 -5.51 1.98 5.79
N LYS A 34 -6.58 2.75 5.56
CA LYS A 34 -7.93 2.18 5.43
C LYS A 34 -8.26 1.90 3.97
N TRP A 35 -8.86 0.76 3.69
CA TRP A 35 -9.26 0.39 2.32
C TRP A 35 -10.56 -0.42 2.33
N ALA A 36 -11.26 -0.46 1.20
CA ALA A 36 -12.42 -1.31 1.04
C ALA A 36 -11.99 -2.79 1.18
N ASN A 37 -12.58 -3.51 2.13
CA ASN A 37 -12.43 -4.95 2.24
C ASN A 37 -13.40 -5.64 1.28
N PRO A 38 -12.92 -6.38 0.27
CA PRO A 38 -13.79 -7.04 -0.69
C PRO A 38 -14.70 -8.12 -0.07
N ALA A 39 -14.33 -8.67 1.10
CA ALA A 39 -15.12 -9.69 1.78
C ALA A 39 -16.32 -9.11 2.54
N THR A 40 -16.19 -7.89 3.11
CA THR A 40 -17.23 -7.26 3.93
C THR A 40 -17.91 -6.07 3.23
N GLY A 41 -17.31 -5.54 2.17
CA GLY A 41 -17.74 -4.31 1.49
C GLY A 41 -17.48 -3.03 2.29
N LYS A 42 -16.91 -3.13 3.50
CA LYS A 42 -16.67 -2.00 4.40
C LYS A 42 -15.27 -1.41 4.23
N VAL A 43 -15.11 -0.15 4.60
CA VAL A 43 -13.79 0.48 4.71
C VAL A 43 -13.19 0.11 6.07
N GLU A 44 -12.11 -0.68 6.03
CA GLU A 44 -11.50 -1.26 7.23
C GLU A 44 -9.99 -0.97 7.28
N PRO A 45 -9.37 -0.97 8.48
CA PRO A 45 -7.91 -0.88 8.61
C PRO A 45 -7.22 -2.04 7.90
N LYS A 46 -6.18 -1.72 7.13
CA LYS A 46 -5.35 -2.67 6.41
C LYS A 46 -3.87 -2.40 6.67
N SER A 47 -3.15 -3.47 7.00
CA SER A 47 -1.70 -3.48 7.13
C SER A 47 -1.12 -4.18 5.90
N SER A 48 -0.34 -3.48 5.08
CA SER A 48 0.32 -4.05 3.91
C SER A 48 1.83 -4.01 4.06
N TYR A 49 2.48 -5.14 3.84
CA TYR A 49 3.93 -5.24 3.73
C TYR A 49 4.33 -5.12 2.26
N VAL A 50 5.33 -4.29 1.99
CA VAL A 50 5.90 -4.10 0.65
C VAL A 50 7.35 -4.55 0.61
N LYS A 51 7.78 -5.07 -0.53
CA LYS A 51 9.17 -5.50 -0.79
C LYS A 51 9.58 -5.22 -2.24
N ARG A 52 10.70 -4.55 -2.42
CA ARG A 52 11.34 -4.25 -3.72
C ARG A 52 11.86 -5.54 -4.34
N ILE A 53 11.74 -5.63 -5.65
CA ILE A 53 12.18 -6.78 -6.44
C ILE A 53 13.61 -6.50 -6.92
N GLY A 54 14.59 -7.10 -6.24
CA GLY A 54 16.01 -6.95 -6.57
C GLY A 54 16.45 -5.49 -6.64
N GLN A 55 17.10 -5.14 -7.75
CA GLN A 55 17.56 -3.79 -8.07
C GLN A 55 16.59 -3.01 -8.98
N SER A 56 15.37 -3.51 -9.18
CA SER A 56 14.37 -2.84 -10.03
C SER A 56 13.59 -1.76 -9.29
N GLU A 57 12.90 -0.89 -10.05
CA GLU A 57 11.93 0.08 -9.53
C GLU A 57 10.59 -0.58 -9.12
N MET A 58 10.46 -1.90 -9.27
CA MET A 58 9.24 -2.64 -8.95
C MET A 58 9.24 -3.12 -7.51
N TYR A 59 8.06 -3.19 -6.92
CA TYR A 59 7.84 -3.80 -5.61
C TYR A 59 6.57 -4.66 -5.64
N VAL A 60 6.52 -5.66 -4.78
CA VAL A 60 5.31 -6.43 -4.46
C VAL A 60 4.76 -5.98 -3.11
N GLY A 61 3.44 -6.01 -2.95
CA GLY A 61 2.78 -5.74 -1.68
C GLY A 61 1.74 -6.80 -1.36
N CYS A 62 1.68 -7.23 -0.11
CA CYS A 62 0.63 -8.12 0.41
C CYS A 62 0.15 -7.56 1.75
N GLY A 63 -1.13 -7.72 2.08
CA GLY A 63 -1.67 -7.14 3.30
C GLY A 63 -2.86 -7.87 3.87
N ILE A 64 -3.09 -7.60 5.15
CA ILE A 64 -4.13 -8.16 5.98
C ILE A 64 -5.08 -7.05 6.43
N TYR A 65 -6.37 -7.32 6.41
CA TYR A 65 -7.37 -6.48 7.06
C TYR A 65 -7.42 -6.85 8.54
N SER A 66 -7.36 -5.85 9.41
CA SER A 66 -7.48 -6.04 10.85
C SER A 66 -8.88 -5.62 11.25
N ASN A 67 -9.68 -6.59 11.67
CA ASN A 67 -11.06 -6.44 12.12
C ASN A 67 -11.10 -6.40 13.65
#